data_AF-Q6LZJ5-F1
#
_entry.id   AF-Q6LZJ5-F1
#
_cell.length_a   1.000
_cell.length_b   1.000
_cell.length_c   1.000
_cell.angle_alpha   90.00
_cell.angle_beta   90.00
_cell.angle_gamma   90.00
#
_symmetry.space_group_name_H-M   'P 1'
#
loop_
_entity.id
_entity.type
_entity.pdbx_description
1 polymer ?
#
loop_
_entity_poly.entity_id
_entity_poly.type
_entity_poly.pdbx_seq_one_letter_code
_entity_poly.pdbx_strand_id
1 'polypeptide(L)'
;MAGNISDEDIQQNILKHLYKINSRDVDAFLSCEIFKEELSLDRADLYRNIDTLKQKGFIKMGNNPELIGYSIKLSEKGMDTFENPKFTREEIEKAYKTFKIYAEEVTNASYDTYTKSLAAFLNYCKNNEVLEFVIFKFNLIERDFEKWYDNFLNSKMHAHTLPLDEDEKISIIYKFLNEINSGKIKISEFVKSAYKISGKTEKTINKFNQSIFLHFVKGIDIRLKKLMSKIESVPEKPQNDEKEVAKTEELPKVSKIEVIDSDSVTSKRRLENFEKDNKVVIYPSEVIDGDALSRKLSKNSYNMDNLENALLKLSEELRNDNKSVAAISAVFLLSKNIDSSDLMETQKLLNEAVSAEPCLKDKFKDIAMASSIEVANTGIIKGILALF
;
A
#
# COMPACT_ATOMS: atom_id res chain seq x y z
N MET A 1 -36.81 1.33 -14.90
CA MET A 1 -36.32 0.14 -15.61
C MET A 1 -34.99 -0.22 -14.96
N ALA A 2 -34.98 -1.19 -14.05
CA ALA A 2 -33.73 -1.71 -13.50
C ALA A 2 -33.11 -2.57 -14.61
N GLY A 3 -31.93 -2.20 -15.09
CA GLY A 3 -31.20 -3.04 -16.04
C GLY A 3 -30.82 -4.34 -15.35
N ASN A 4 -31.07 -5.48 -16.00
CA ASN A 4 -30.56 -6.76 -15.52
C ASN A 4 -29.04 -6.67 -15.46
N ILE A 5 -28.47 -6.72 -14.26
CA ILE A 5 -27.03 -6.85 -14.03
C ILE A 5 -26.63 -8.25 -14.51
N SER A 6 -25.53 -8.36 -15.25
CA SER A 6 -25.08 -9.67 -15.74
C SER A 6 -24.54 -10.53 -14.59
N ASP A 7 -24.60 -11.86 -14.72
CA ASP A 7 -24.00 -12.77 -13.73
C ASP A 7 -22.49 -12.53 -13.56
N GLU A 8 -21.81 -12.11 -14.62
CA GLU A 8 -20.38 -11.75 -14.59
C GLU A 8 -20.14 -10.49 -13.76
N ASP A 9 -20.97 -9.46 -13.92
CA ASP A 9 -20.88 -8.24 -13.10
C ASP A 9 -21.18 -8.53 -11.62
N ILE A 10 -22.17 -9.38 -11.33
CA ILE A 10 -22.48 -9.83 -9.97
C ILE A 10 -21.27 -10.53 -9.35
N GLN A 11 -20.70 -11.49 -10.09
CA GLN A 11 -19.53 -12.26 -9.64
C GLN A 11 -18.33 -11.34 -9.37
N GLN A 12 -18.04 -10.39 -10.26
CA GLN A 12 -16.95 -9.44 -10.09
C GLN A 12 -17.17 -8.52 -8.88
N ASN A 13 -18.41 -8.05 -8.65
CA ASN A 13 -18.72 -7.22 -7.49
C ASN A 13 -18.56 -7.98 -6.16
N ILE A 14 -18.99 -9.24 -6.11
CA ILE A 14 -18.77 -10.10 -4.93
C ILE A 14 -17.26 -10.26 -4.68
N LEU A 15 -16.48 -10.61 -5.71
CA LEU A 15 -15.04 -10.81 -5.58
C LEU A 15 -14.31 -9.52 -5.14
N LYS A 16 -14.67 -8.37 -5.72
CA LYS A 16 -14.12 -7.05 -5.33
C LYS A 16 -14.41 -6.72 -3.86
N HIS A 17 -15.63 -6.96 -3.40
CA HIS A 17 -15.99 -6.71 -2.02
C HIS A 17 -15.24 -7.66 -1.06
N LEU A 18 -15.17 -8.97 -1.39
CA LEU A 18 -14.39 -9.91 -0.61
C LEU A 18 -12.91 -9.53 -0.57
N TYR A 19 -12.32 -9.09 -1.69
CA TYR A 19 -10.94 -8.63 -1.74
C TYR A 19 -10.69 -7.43 -0.84
N LYS A 20 -11.64 -6.47 -0.77
CA LYS A 20 -11.52 -5.31 0.12
C LYS A 20 -11.34 -5.72 1.59
N ILE A 21 -12.02 -6.77 2.03
CA ILE A 21 -11.89 -7.26 3.40
C ILE A 21 -10.72 -8.23 3.54
N ASN A 22 -10.59 -9.21 2.64
CA ASN A 22 -9.58 -10.26 2.73
C ASN A 22 -8.14 -9.77 2.50
N SER A 23 -7.95 -8.64 1.82
CA SER A 23 -6.64 -7.98 1.73
C SER A 23 -6.18 -7.36 3.05
N ARG A 24 -7.09 -7.14 4.01
CA ARG A 24 -6.79 -6.64 5.36
C ARG A 24 -6.76 -7.76 6.39
N ASP A 25 -7.65 -8.72 6.24
CA ASP A 25 -7.75 -9.91 7.08
C ASP A 25 -8.03 -11.15 6.19
N VAL A 26 -6.95 -11.89 5.91
CA VAL A 26 -6.95 -13.07 5.03
C VAL A 26 -7.86 -14.19 5.57
N ASP A 27 -8.16 -14.17 6.86
CA ASP A 27 -9.01 -15.17 7.51
C ASP A 27 -10.46 -14.75 7.71
N ALA A 28 -10.79 -13.49 7.44
CA ALA A 28 -12.15 -12.99 7.54
C ALA A 28 -13.13 -13.70 6.60
N PHE A 29 -14.19 -14.27 7.17
CA PHE A 29 -15.35 -14.77 6.45
C PHE A 29 -16.48 -13.74 6.51
N LEU A 30 -17.11 -13.45 5.37
CA LEU A 30 -18.27 -12.57 5.29
C LEU A 30 -19.55 -13.38 5.15
N SER A 31 -20.61 -12.95 5.83
CA SER A 31 -21.95 -13.49 5.59
C SER A 31 -22.40 -13.17 4.16
N CYS A 32 -22.95 -14.17 3.48
CA CYS A 32 -23.53 -13.96 2.14
C CYS A 32 -24.68 -12.94 2.15
N GLU A 33 -25.35 -12.75 3.29
CA GLU A 33 -26.48 -11.82 3.41
C GLU A 33 -26.07 -10.36 3.16
N ILE A 34 -24.81 -9.98 3.42
CA ILE A 34 -24.29 -8.63 3.16
C ILE A 34 -24.45 -8.26 1.67
N PHE A 35 -24.23 -9.22 0.77
CA PHE A 35 -24.33 -8.99 -0.67
C PHE A 35 -25.77 -8.79 -1.16
N LYS A 36 -26.78 -9.23 -0.41
CA LYS A 36 -28.18 -9.00 -0.80
C LYS A 36 -28.52 -7.52 -0.69
N GLU A 37 -28.11 -6.90 0.41
CA GLU A 37 -28.35 -5.49 0.67
C GLU A 37 -27.50 -4.62 -0.26
N GLU A 38 -26.21 -4.93 -0.39
CA GLU A 38 -25.30 -4.11 -1.19
C GLU A 38 -25.54 -4.19 -2.69
N LEU A 39 -25.86 -5.38 -3.21
CA LEU A 39 -26.05 -5.58 -4.65
C LEU A 39 -27.53 -5.53 -5.07
N SER A 40 -28.45 -5.39 -4.11
CA SER A 40 -29.91 -5.41 -4.35
C SER A 40 -30.36 -6.65 -5.15
N LEU A 41 -29.76 -7.81 -4.86
CA LEU A 41 -30.02 -9.07 -5.56
C LEU A 41 -31.05 -9.92 -4.84
N ASP A 42 -31.81 -10.68 -5.61
CA ASP A 42 -32.65 -11.73 -5.03
C ASP A 42 -31.79 -12.89 -4.48
N ARG A 43 -32.41 -13.75 -3.67
CA ARG A 43 -31.70 -14.87 -3.04
C ARG A 43 -31.19 -15.88 -4.09
N ALA A 44 -31.97 -16.14 -5.14
CA ALA A 44 -31.66 -17.19 -6.10
C ALA A 44 -30.45 -16.81 -6.96
N ASP A 45 -30.41 -15.58 -7.46
CA ASP A 45 -29.32 -15.04 -8.25
C ASP A 45 -28.02 -14.95 -7.44
N LEU A 46 -28.11 -14.49 -6.19
CA LEU A 46 -26.94 -14.44 -5.31
C LEU A 46 -26.34 -15.83 -5.09
N TYR A 47 -27.15 -16.81 -4.67
CA TYR A 47 -26.65 -18.15 -4.37
C TYR A 47 -26.16 -18.88 -5.63
N ARG A 48 -26.80 -18.69 -6.80
CA ARG A 48 -26.30 -19.19 -8.09
C ARG A 48 -24.89 -18.67 -8.40
N ASN A 49 -24.66 -17.37 -8.21
CA ASN A 49 -23.38 -16.74 -8.49
C ASN A 49 -22.30 -17.16 -7.47
N ILE A 50 -22.66 -17.32 -6.19
CA ILE A 50 -21.77 -17.87 -5.16
C ILE A 50 -21.35 -19.30 -5.51
N ASP A 51 -22.28 -20.16 -5.87
CA ASP A 51 -21.97 -21.54 -6.25
C ASP A 51 -21.05 -21.59 -7.47
N THR A 52 -21.28 -20.71 -8.45
CA THR A 52 -20.41 -20.58 -9.63
C THR A 52 -18.99 -20.15 -9.24
N LEU A 53 -18.84 -19.15 -8.37
CA LEU A 53 -17.53 -18.70 -7.86
C LEU A 53 -16.81 -19.81 -7.08
N LYS A 54 -17.55 -20.58 -6.30
CA LYS A 54 -17.04 -21.75 -5.55
C LYS A 54 -16.56 -22.84 -6.50
N GLN A 55 -17.33 -23.18 -7.53
CA GLN A 55 -16.94 -24.16 -8.55
C GLN A 55 -15.70 -23.71 -9.34
N LYS A 56 -15.60 -22.41 -9.65
CA LYS A 56 -14.39 -21.81 -10.25
C LYS A 56 -13.20 -21.80 -9.29
N GLY A 57 -13.40 -22.07 -8.00
CA GLY A 57 -12.38 -22.12 -6.97
C GLY A 57 -11.91 -20.75 -6.50
N PHE A 58 -12.66 -19.67 -6.75
CA PHE A 58 -12.30 -18.30 -6.35
C PHE A 58 -12.67 -17.98 -4.89
N ILE A 59 -13.62 -18.72 -4.32
CA ILE A 59 -14.06 -18.53 -2.94
C ILE A 59 -14.03 -19.85 -2.15
N LYS A 60 -13.87 -19.73 -0.83
CA LYS A 60 -14.03 -20.82 0.14
C LYS A 60 -15.29 -20.56 0.97
N MET A 61 -16.05 -21.62 1.24
CA MET A 61 -17.20 -21.57 2.15
C MET A 61 -16.71 -21.82 3.58
N GLY A 62 -17.21 -21.05 4.52
CA GLY A 62 -17.02 -21.22 5.95
C GLY A 62 -18.35 -21.39 6.65
N ASN A 63 -18.34 -22.17 7.73
CA ASN A 63 -19.44 -22.22 8.68
C ASN A 63 -19.04 -21.39 9.89
N ASN A 64 -19.63 -20.20 10.02
CA ASN A 64 -19.58 -19.46 11.27
C ASN A 64 -20.88 -19.76 12.04
N PRO A 65 -20.83 -20.48 13.18
CA PRO A 65 -22.03 -20.82 13.94
C PRO A 65 -22.76 -19.59 14.51
N GLU A 66 -22.10 -18.42 14.56
CA GLU A 66 -22.68 -17.16 15.05
C GLU A 66 -23.39 -16.35 13.94
N LEU A 67 -23.21 -16.71 12.66
CA LEU A 67 -23.82 -16.03 11.52
C LEU A 67 -24.93 -16.90 10.92
N ILE A 68 -26.08 -16.29 10.64
CA ILE A 68 -27.16 -16.96 9.91
C ILE A 68 -26.77 -17.07 8.43
N GLY A 69 -26.64 -18.30 7.94
CA GLY A 69 -26.38 -18.59 6.53
C GLY A 69 -24.94 -19.00 6.24
N TYR A 70 -24.61 -19.06 4.95
CA TYR A 70 -23.23 -19.35 4.52
C TYR A 70 -22.35 -18.12 4.73
N SER A 71 -21.11 -18.38 5.10
CA SER A 71 -20.06 -17.35 5.06
C SER A 71 -19.03 -17.71 4.00
N ILE A 72 -18.48 -16.69 3.34
CA ILE A 72 -17.53 -16.88 2.24
C ILE A 72 -16.31 -15.98 2.42
N LYS A 73 -15.18 -16.46 1.91
CA LYS A 73 -13.94 -15.67 1.78
C LYS A 73 -13.24 -15.99 0.47
N LEU A 74 -12.32 -15.14 0.02
CA LEU A 74 -11.49 -15.45 -1.14
C LEU A 74 -10.60 -16.67 -0.88
N SER A 75 -10.44 -17.50 -1.91
CA SER A 75 -9.36 -18.49 -1.95
C SER A 75 -8.06 -17.82 -2.37
N GLU A 76 -6.93 -18.52 -2.28
CA GLU A 76 -5.64 -18.06 -2.85
C GLU A 76 -5.77 -17.72 -4.34
N LYS A 77 -6.50 -18.55 -5.11
CA LYS A 77 -6.80 -18.29 -6.52
C LYS A 77 -7.63 -17.02 -6.70
N GLY A 78 -8.58 -16.76 -5.82
CA GLY A 78 -9.36 -15.53 -5.84
C GLY A 78 -8.52 -14.30 -5.51
N MET A 79 -7.64 -14.38 -4.51
CA MET A 79 -6.69 -13.31 -4.17
C MET A 79 -5.76 -13.01 -5.35
N ASP A 80 -5.21 -14.05 -5.99
CA ASP A 80 -4.28 -13.92 -7.11
C ASP A 80 -4.87 -13.15 -8.31
N THR A 81 -6.18 -13.24 -8.55
CA THR A 81 -6.84 -12.46 -9.62
C THR A 81 -6.75 -10.94 -9.43
N PHE A 82 -6.59 -10.45 -8.20
CA PHE A 82 -6.44 -9.02 -7.89
C PHE A 82 -4.99 -8.62 -7.61
N GLU A 83 -4.13 -9.57 -7.25
CA GLU A 83 -2.71 -9.31 -6.99
C GLU A 83 -1.89 -9.36 -8.28
N ASN A 84 -2.16 -10.36 -9.13
CA ASN A 84 -1.42 -10.66 -10.35
C ASN A 84 -2.36 -10.84 -11.55
N PRO A 85 -3.01 -9.77 -12.03
CA PRO A 85 -3.90 -9.87 -13.18
C PRO A 85 -3.12 -10.29 -14.43
N LYS A 86 -3.72 -11.15 -15.24
CA LYS A 86 -3.13 -11.62 -16.50
C LYS A 86 -3.51 -10.67 -17.63
N PHE A 87 -2.85 -9.52 -17.67
CA PHE A 87 -2.92 -8.62 -18.83
C PHE A 87 -1.74 -8.89 -19.77
N THR A 88 -2.00 -8.85 -21.07
CA THR A 88 -0.95 -8.84 -22.08
C THR A 88 -0.28 -7.47 -22.13
N ARG A 89 0.96 -7.43 -22.63
CA ARG A 89 1.68 -6.17 -22.86
C ARG A 89 0.89 -5.23 -23.77
N GLU A 90 0.30 -5.78 -24.83
CA GLU A 90 -0.47 -5.06 -25.85
C GLU A 90 -1.72 -4.39 -25.25
N GLU A 91 -2.43 -5.08 -24.34
CA GLU A 91 -3.57 -4.51 -23.62
C GLU A 91 -3.16 -3.33 -22.74
N ILE A 92 -2.05 -3.45 -22.02
CA ILE A 92 -1.56 -2.38 -21.14
C ILE A 92 -1.07 -1.19 -21.97
N GLU A 93 -0.33 -1.42 -23.06
CA GLU A 93 0.14 -0.35 -23.94
C GLU A 93 -1.01 0.40 -24.61
N LYS A 94 -2.03 -0.34 -25.08
CA LYS A 94 -3.26 0.25 -25.62
C LYS A 94 -4.00 1.07 -24.57
N ALA A 95 -4.13 0.56 -23.35
CA ALA A 95 -4.74 1.27 -22.23
C ALA A 95 -3.97 2.55 -21.90
N TYR A 96 -2.65 2.46 -21.80
CA TYR A 96 -1.75 3.55 -21.49
C TYR A 96 -1.78 4.67 -22.55
N LYS A 97 -1.73 4.32 -23.84
CA LYS A 97 -1.80 5.29 -24.94
C LYS A 97 -3.12 6.07 -24.91
N THR A 98 -4.23 5.35 -24.76
CA THR A 98 -5.57 5.95 -24.72
C THR A 98 -5.77 6.79 -23.46
N PHE A 99 -5.26 6.32 -22.31
CA PHE A 99 -5.23 7.08 -21.07
C PHE A 99 -4.55 8.43 -21.23
N LYS A 100 -3.38 8.46 -21.90
CA LYS A 100 -2.65 9.72 -22.14
C LYS A 100 -3.44 10.68 -23.03
N ILE A 101 -4.13 10.19 -24.05
CA ILE A 101 -5.00 11.00 -24.91
C ILE A 101 -6.09 11.68 -24.08
N TYR A 102 -6.87 10.91 -23.30
CA TYR A 102 -7.94 11.50 -22.48
C TYR A 102 -7.38 12.43 -21.38
N ALA A 103 -6.23 12.11 -20.78
CA ALA A 103 -5.58 12.98 -19.80
C ALA A 103 -5.16 14.33 -20.43
N GLU A 104 -4.66 14.30 -21.66
CA GLU A 104 -4.31 15.50 -22.40
C GLU A 104 -5.55 16.32 -22.78
N GLU A 105 -6.63 15.68 -23.21
CA GLU A 105 -7.91 16.34 -23.48
C GLU A 105 -8.46 17.08 -22.26
N VAL A 106 -8.34 16.52 -21.05
CA VAL A 106 -8.73 17.21 -19.80
C VAL A 106 -7.77 18.36 -19.48
N THR A 107 -6.47 18.14 -19.67
CA THR A 107 -5.44 19.14 -19.33
C THR A 107 -5.57 20.38 -20.22
N ASN A 108 -5.93 20.19 -21.48
CA ASN A 108 -6.07 21.25 -22.49
C ASN A 108 -7.52 21.76 -22.63
N ALA A 109 -8.47 21.24 -21.86
CA ALA A 109 -9.86 21.67 -21.91
C ALA A 109 -10.02 23.11 -21.44
N SER A 110 -10.93 23.85 -22.11
CA SER A 110 -11.40 25.14 -21.62
C SER A 110 -12.34 24.94 -20.43
N TYR A 111 -12.68 26.01 -19.72
CA TYR A 111 -13.64 25.93 -18.61
C TYR A 111 -14.99 25.33 -19.02
N ASP A 112 -15.47 25.64 -20.23
CA ASP A 112 -16.78 25.18 -20.72
C ASP A 112 -16.77 23.71 -21.14
N THR A 113 -15.61 23.19 -21.59
CA THR A 113 -15.49 21.79 -22.02
C THR A 113 -14.93 20.88 -20.92
N TYR A 114 -14.41 21.44 -19.82
CA TYR A 114 -13.70 20.70 -18.78
C TYR A 114 -14.52 19.56 -18.19
N THR A 115 -15.76 19.82 -17.77
CA THR A 115 -16.61 18.80 -17.15
C THR A 115 -16.86 17.63 -18.09
N LYS A 116 -17.06 17.90 -19.39
CA LYS A 116 -17.26 16.86 -20.40
C LYS A 116 -15.99 16.04 -20.61
N SER A 117 -14.83 16.69 -20.71
CA SER A 117 -13.54 15.99 -20.85
C SER A 117 -13.24 15.14 -19.61
N LEU A 118 -13.48 15.67 -18.41
CA LEU A 118 -13.26 14.94 -17.16
C LEU A 118 -14.18 13.72 -17.06
N ALA A 119 -15.45 13.87 -17.43
CA ALA A 119 -16.40 12.76 -17.46
C ALA A 119 -15.96 11.65 -18.42
N ALA A 120 -15.51 12.01 -19.63
CA ALA A 120 -15.00 11.05 -20.60
C ALA A 120 -13.75 10.32 -20.07
N PHE A 121 -12.80 11.05 -19.49
CA PHE A 121 -11.60 10.49 -18.88
C PHE A 121 -11.92 9.51 -17.74
N LEU A 122 -12.79 9.90 -16.80
CA LEU A 122 -13.18 9.04 -15.68
C LEU A 122 -14.00 7.83 -16.14
N ASN A 123 -14.83 7.98 -17.17
CA ASN A 123 -15.57 6.87 -17.77
C ASN A 123 -14.62 5.87 -18.43
N TYR A 124 -13.61 6.35 -19.17
CA TYR A 124 -12.59 5.47 -19.74
C TYR A 124 -11.82 4.71 -18.66
N CYS A 125 -11.43 5.41 -17.59
CA CYS A 125 -10.79 4.83 -16.42
C CYS A 125 -11.61 3.71 -15.75
N LYS A 126 -12.94 3.82 -15.73
CA LYS A 126 -13.84 2.82 -15.13
C LYS A 126 -14.13 1.64 -16.04
N ASN A 127 -14.20 1.86 -17.35
CA ASN A 127 -14.65 0.84 -18.31
C ASN A 127 -13.49 0.11 -19.02
N ASN A 128 -12.25 0.52 -18.80
CA ASN A 128 -11.08 -0.19 -19.30
C ASN A 128 -10.52 -1.10 -18.20
N GLU A 129 -10.49 -2.41 -18.43
CA GLU A 129 -10.12 -3.41 -17.41
C GLU A 129 -8.75 -3.14 -16.75
N VAL A 130 -7.75 -2.73 -17.54
CA VAL A 130 -6.40 -2.43 -17.02
C VAL A 130 -6.43 -1.21 -16.09
N LEU A 131 -7.10 -0.13 -16.50
CA LEU A 131 -7.21 1.07 -15.68
C LEU A 131 -8.11 0.87 -14.48
N GLU A 132 -9.21 0.14 -14.65
CA GLU A 132 -10.13 -0.20 -13.59
C GLU A 132 -9.40 -1.00 -12.51
N PHE A 133 -8.57 -1.96 -12.90
CA PHE A 133 -7.71 -2.69 -11.98
C PHE A 133 -6.77 -1.77 -11.19
N VAL A 134 -6.07 -0.85 -11.88
CA VAL A 134 -5.17 0.10 -11.23
C VAL A 134 -5.93 0.99 -10.23
N ILE A 135 -7.10 1.47 -10.64
CA ILE A 135 -7.94 2.39 -9.84
C ILE A 135 -8.59 1.68 -8.66
N PHE A 136 -9.02 0.44 -8.86
CA PHE A 136 -9.63 -0.38 -7.83
C PHE A 136 -8.73 -0.47 -6.60
N LYS A 137 -7.41 -0.65 -6.78
CA LYS A 137 -6.46 -0.68 -5.66
C LYS A 137 -6.47 0.60 -4.82
N PHE A 138 -6.66 1.76 -5.43
CA PHE A 138 -6.77 3.03 -4.69
C PHE A 138 -8.11 3.18 -3.95
N ASN A 139 -9.18 2.59 -4.48
CA ASN A 139 -10.49 2.61 -3.81
C ASN A 139 -10.51 1.78 -2.51
N LEU A 140 -9.56 0.85 -2.34
CA LEU A 140 -9.44 0.06 -1.11
C LEU A 140 -8.86 0.85 0.06
N ILE A 141 -8.21 1.97 -0.22
CA ILE A 141 -7.57 2.82 0.77
C ILE A 141 -8.67 3.66 1.46
N GLU A 142 -8.94 3.32 2.72
CA GLU A 142 -9.92 4.03 3.52
C GLU A 142 -9.36 5.34 4.03
N ARG A 143 -9.89 6.43 3.48
CA ARG A 143 -9.63 7.79 3.92
C ARG A 143 -10.95 8.55 3.95
N ASP A 144 -11.10 9.31 5.03
CA ASP A 144 -12.20 10.24 5.25
C ASP A 144 -12.03 11.43 4.31
N PHE A 145 -12.77 11.37 3.21
CA PHE A 145 -12.73 12.40 2.16
C PHE A 145 -13.26 13.73 2.68
N GLU A 146 -14.32 13.72 3.49
CA GLU A 146 -14.95 14.94 4.01
C GLU A 146 -13.99 15.68 4.94
N LYS A 147 -13.41 14.96 5.90
CA LYS A 147 -12.40 15.52 6.79
C LYS A 147 -11.19 16.07 6.03
N TRP A 148 -10.74 15.37 5.00
CA TRP A 148 -9.65 15.87 4.15
C TRP A 148 -10.05 17.14 3.41
N TYR A 149 -11.24 17.17 2.79
CA TYR A 149 -11.71 18.29 2.00
C TYR A 149 -11.88 19.55 2.87
N ASP A 150 -12.45 19.39 4.07
CA ASP A 150 -12.58 20.47 5.04
C ASP A 150 -11.22 21.00 5.49
N ASN A 151 -10.27 20.12 5.78
CA ASN A 151 -8.89 20.51 6.09
C ASN A 151 -8.24 21.22 4.90
N PHE A 152 -8.53 20.79 3.67
CA PHE A 152 -7.98 21.37 2.46
C PHE A 152 -8.43 22.83 2.28
N LEU A 153 -9.72 23.08 2.48
CA LEU A 153 -10.32 24.42 2.36
C LEU A 153 -9.86 25.37 3.47
N ASN A 154 -9.65 24.85 4.69
CA ASN A 154 -9.27 25.66 5.85
C ASN A 154 -7.75 25.85 6.03
N SER A 155 -6.92 25.10 5.29
CA SER A 155 -5.47 25.23 5.38
C SER A 155 -4.97 26.54 4.78
N LYS A 156 -3.99 27.18 5.45
CA LYS A 156 -3.25 28.32 4.89
C LYS A 156 -2.17 27.89 3.88
N MET A 157 -1.80 26.62 3.87
CA MET A 157 -0.82 26.03 2.98
C MET A 157 -1.36 24.74 2.36
N HIS A 158 -1.99 24.87 1.19
CA HIS A 158 -2.59 23.75 0.44
C HIS A 158 -1.57 22.73 -0.12
N ALA A 159 -0.27 22.98 0.03
CA ALA A 159 0.76 22.01 -0.31
C ALA A 159 0.84 20.85 0.70
N HIS A 160 0.43 21.10 1.96
CA HIS A 160 0.47 20.10 3.04
C HIS A 160 -0.85 19.36 3.24
N THR A 161 -1.86 19.64 2.41
CA THR A 161 -3.18 19.04 2.56
C THR A 161 -3.34 17.77 1.74
N LEU A 162 -2.55 17.56 0.69
CA LEU A 162 -2.50 16.26 0.02
C LEU A 162 -1.72 15.25 0.89
N PRO A 163 -2.17 13.98 0.96
CA PRO A 163 -1.41 12.91 1.62
C PRO A 163 0.02 12.82 1.08
N LEU A 164 0.97 12.46 1.94
CA LEU A 164 2.36 12.26 1.52
C LEU A 164 2.52 10.92 0.79
N ASP A 165 1.87 9.87 1.29
CA ASP A 165 1.81 8.58 0.60
C ASP A 165 1.14 8.75 -0.77
N GLU A 166 1.81 8.26 -1.81
CA GLU A 166 1.35 8.45 -3.19
C GLU A 166 0.05 7.69 -3.45
N ASP A 167 -0.15 6.51 -2.87
CA ASP A 167 -1.36 5.72 -3.12
C ASP A 167 -2.57 6.33 -2.42
N GLU A 168 -2.39 6.85 -1.20
CA GLU A 168 -3.39 7.65 -0.49
C GLU A 168 -3.71 8.95 -1.22
N LYS A 169 -2.70 9.63 -1.75
CA LYS A 169 -2.85 10.85 -2.54
C LYS A 169 -3.67 10.59 -3.79
N ILE A 170 -3.36 9.54 -4.54
CA ILE A 170 -4.10 9.16 -5.75
C ILE A 170 -5.54 8.76 -5.37
N SER A 171 -5.72 8.00 -4.29
CA SER A 171 -7.05 7.61 -3.78
C SER A 171 -7.92 8.82 -3.47
N ILE A 172 -7.40 9.79 -2.72
CA ILE A 172 -8.19 10.95 -2.30
C ILE A 172 -8.49 11.88 -3.48
N ILE A 173 -7.52 12.06 -4.39
CA ILE A 173 -7.74 12.83 -5.62
C ILE A 173 -8.77 12.11 -6.50
N TYR A 174 -8.75 10.78 -6.60
CA TYR A 174 -9.75 10.04 -7.36
C TYR A 174 -11.16 10.26 -6.81
N LYS A 175 -11.33 10.19 -5.49
CA LYS A 175 -12.62 10.54 -4.84
C LYS A 175 -13.01 11.97 -5.17
N PHE A 176 -12.06 12.91 -5.08
CA PHE A 176 -12.31 14.31 -5.38
C PHE A 176 -12.76 14.55 -6.83
N LEU A 177 -12.12 13.90 -7.80
CA LEU A 177 -12.49 13.97 -9.22
C LEU A 177 -13.88 13.40 -9.47
N ASN A 178 -14.28 12.33 -8.78
CA ASN A 178 -15.64 11.78 -8.85
C ASN A 178 -16.68 12.74 -8.26
N GLU A 179 -16.38 13.38 -7.12
CA GLU A 179 -17.27 14.38 -6.50
C GLU A 179 -17.46 15.60 -7.41
N ILE A 180 -16.41 16.05 -8.10
CA ILE A 180 -16.50 17.07 -9.15
C ILE A 180 -17.36 16.59 -10.33
N ASN A 181 -17.11 15.38 -10.84
CA ASN A 181 -17.85 14.82 -11.96
C ASN A 181 -19.34 14.62 -11.67
N SER A 182 -19.68 14.32 -10.42
CA SER A 182 -21.07 14.21 -9.95
C SER A 182 -21.76 15.57 -9.78
N GLY A 183 -21.02 16.68 -9.86
CA GLY A 183 -21.52 18.04 -9.65
C GLY A 183 -21.65 18.45 -8.18
N LYS A 184 -21.34 17.57 -7.22
CA LYS A 184 -21.36 17.89 -5.79
C LYS A 184 -20.34 18.96 -5.41
N ILE A 185 -19.18 18.98 -6.09
CA ILE A 185 -18.18 20.03 -5.92
C ILE A 185 -17.96 20.77 -7.23
N LYS A 186 -18.09 22.11 -7.20
CA LYS A 186 -17.73 22.94 -8.34
C LYS A 186 -16.26 23.31 -8.29
N ILE A 187 -15.55 23.09 -9.39
CA ILE A 187 -14.12 23.43 -9.53
C ILE A 187 -13.88 24.91 -9.22
N SER A 188 -14.75 25.79 -9.70
CA SER A 188 -14.61 27.23 -9.49
C SER A 188 -14.78 27.63 -8.02
N GLU A 189 -15.68 27.00 -7.28
CA GLU A 189 -15.86 27.24 -5.84
C GLU A 189 -14.64 26.73 -5.06
N PHE A 190 -14.17 25.52 -5.39
CA PHE A 190 -12.97 24.95 -4.79
C PHE A 190 -11.73 25.84 -5.02
N VAL A 191 -11.43 26.20 -6.26
CA VAL A 191 -10.21 26.96 -6.59
C VAL A 191 -10.23 28.37 -6.00
N LYS A 192 -11.41 29.02 -5.97
CA LYS A 192 -11.58 30.31 -5.29
C LYS A 192 -11.33 30.19 -3.79
N SER A 193 -11.89 29.17 -3.16
CA SER A 193 -11.81 28.98 -1.71
C SER A 193 -10.41 28.58 -1.26
N ALA A 194 -9.80 27.61 -1.95
CA ALA A 194 -8.44 27.17 -1.66
C ALA A 194 -7.43 28.25 -2.09
N TYR A 195 -7.33 28.57 -3.38
CA TYR A 195 -6.20 29.35 -3.87
C TYR A 195 -6.40 30.87 -3.86
N LYS A 196 -7.55 31.36 -3.38
CA LYS A 196 -7.92 32.79 -3.36
C LYS A 196 -7.81 33.46 -4.74
N ILE A 197 -7.96 32.68 -5.80
CA ILE A 197 -7.91 33.18 -7.18
C ILE A 197 -9.28 33.74 -7.53
N SER A 198 -9.40 35.06 -7.53
CA SER A 198 -10.53 35.77 -8.14
C SER A 198 -10.18 36.14 -9.58
N GLY A 199 -10.88 35.60 -10.59
CA GLY A 199 -10.66 36.01 -11.98
C GLY A 199 -11.12 35.01 -13.05
N LYS A 200 -10.58 35.20 -14.26
CA LYS A 200 -10.93 34.50 -15.51
C LYS A 200 -10.98 32.97 -15.33
N THR A 201 -12.02 32.36 -15.87
CA THR A 201 -12.34 30.93 -15.84
C THR A 201 -11.17 30.02 -16.22
N GLU A 202 -10.35 30.45 -17.17
CA GLU A 202 -9.18 29.70 -17.64
C GLU A 202 -8.06 29.57 -16.60
N LYS A 203 -7.82 30.61 -15.78
CA LYS A 203 -6.87 30.53 -14.65
C LYS A 203 -7.31 29.51 -13.60
N THR A 204 -8.63 29.32 -13.47
CA THR A 204 -9.22 28.36 -12.53
C THR A 204 -8.87 26.93 -12.95
N ILE A 205 -9.11 26.60 -14.22
CA ILE A 205 -8.81 25.28 -14.77
C ILE A 205 -7.31 24.98 -14.72
N ASN A 206 -6.48 25.93 -15.16
CA ASN A 206 -5.03 25.75 -15.15
C ASN A 206 -4.50 25.49 -13.73
N LYS A 207 -5.02 26.22 -12.73
CA LYS A 207 -4.60 26.01 -11.34
C LYS A 207 -5.06 24.65 -10.81
N PHE A 208 -6.29 24.25 -11.10
CA PHE A 208 -6.81 22.94 -10.72
C PHE A 208 -6.00 21.81 -11.37
N ASN A 209 -5.72 21.90 -12.66
CA ASN A 209 -4.93 20.91 -13.39
C ASN A 209 -3.54 20.74 -12.78
N GLN A 210 -2.84 21.86 -12.56
CA GLN A 210 -1.50 21.84 -11.98
C GLN A 210 -1.46 21.30 -10.54
N SER A 211 -2.47 21.61 -9.74
CA SER A 211 -2.42 21.33 -8.29
C SER A 211 -3.09 20.01 -7.91
N ILE A 212 -3.96 19.45 -8.75
CA ILE A 212 -4.78 18.27 -8.45
C ILE A 212 -4.69 17.25 -9.59
N PHE A 213 -5.21 17.58 -10.77
CA PHE A 213 -5.41 16.59 -11.84
C PHE A 213 -4.10 15.93 -12.30
N LEU A 214 -3.02 16.71 -12.48
CA LEU A 214 -1.74 16.19 -12.93
C LEU A 214 -1.09 15.24 -11.91
N HIS A 215 -1.37 15.38 -10.62
CA HIS A 215 -0.90 14.43 -9.61
C HIS A 215 -1.57 13.06 -9.80
N PHE A 216 -2.88 13.05 -10.04
CA PHE A 216 -3.60 11.82 -10.38
C PHE A 216 -3.04 11.17 -11.66
N VAL A 217 -2.86 11.96 -12.73
CA VAL A 217 -2.34 11.44 -14.01
C VAL A 217 -0.95 10.82 -13.85
N LYS A 218 -0.05 11.47 -13.10
CA LYS A 218 1.29 10.95 -12.82
C LYS A 218 1.25 9.66 -12.01
N GLY A 219 0.37 9.59 -11.02
CA GLY A 219 0.18 8.39 -10.20
C GLY A 219 -0.22 7.17 -11.01
N ILE A 220 -1.24 7.33 -11.87
CA ILE A 220 -1.68 6.25 -12.77
C ILE A 220 -0.60 5.87 -13.78
N ASP A 221 0.09 6.85 -14.37
CA ASP A 221 1.21 6.62 -15.31
C ASP A 221 2.31 5.72 -14.71
N ILE A 222 2.75 6.04 -13.48
CA ILE A 222 3.75 5.24 -12.77
C ILE A 222 3.27 3.79 -12.58
N ARG A 223 1.99 3.58 -12.23
CA ARG A 223 1.45 2.23 -12.02
C ARG A 223 1.32 1.42 -13.31
N LEU A 224 0.89 2.04 -14.41
CA LEU A 224 0.86 1.39 -15.71
C LEU A 224 2.27 1.00 -16.18
N LYS A 225 3.27 1.87 -15.97
CA LYS A 225 4.68 1.55 -16.26
C LYS A 225 5.19 0.39 -15.43
N LYS A 226 4.88 0.34 -14.13
CA LYS A 226 5.22 -0.80 -13.26
C LYS A 226 4.56 -2.11 -13.73
N LEU A 227 3.34 -2.06 -14.25
CA LEU A 227 2.68 -3.25 -14.82
C LEU A 227 3.40 -3.73 -16.09
N MET A 228 3.78 -2.82 -16.99
CA MET A 228 4.54 -3.15 -18.19
C MET A 228 5.90 -3.80 -17.86
N SER A 229 6.65 -3.22 -16.91
CA SER A 229 7.97 -3.75 -16.53
C SER A 229 7.92 -5.13 -15.87
N LYS A 230 6.83 -5.44 -15.14
CA LYS A 230 6.66 -6.76 -14.52
C LYS A 230 6.54 -7.87 -15.57
N ILE A 231 5.88 -7.60 -16.68
CA ILE A 231 5.73 -8.55 -17.79
C ILE A 231 7.08 -8.81 -18.47
N GLU A 232 7.92 -7.79 -18.63
CA GLU A 232 9.27 -7.92 -19.21
C GLU A 232 10.23 -8.74 -18.33
N SER A 233 10.00 -8.79 -17.02
CA SER A 233 10.88 -9.46 -16.07
C SER A 233 10.62 -10.96 -15.87
N VAL A 234 9.58 -11.53 -16.50
CA VAL A 234 9.34 -12.98 -16.47
C VAL A 234 10.21 -13.61 -17.57
N PRO A 235 11.29 -14.34 -17.26
CA PRO A 235 12.07 -15.02 -18.27
C PRO A 235 11.15 -16.05 -18.92
N GLU A 236 11.07 -16.05 -20.25
CA GLU A 236 10.53 -17.18 -21.00
C GLU A 236 11.24 -18.43 -20.50
N LYS A 237 10.53 -19.30 -19.77
CA LYS A 237 11.03 -20.65 -19.52
C LYS A 237 11.25 -21.25 -20.92
N PRO A 238 12.47 -21.72 -21.25
CA PRO A 238 12.68 -22.36 -22.53
C PRO A 238 11.68 -23.53 -22.63
N GLN A 239 10.89 -23.51 -23.69
CA GLN A 239 10.14 -24.66 -24.15
C GLN A 239 11.16 -25.75 -24.45
N ASN A 240 11.35 -26.68 -23.51
CA ASN A 240 11.96 -27.97 -23.83
C ASN A 240 10.92 -28.79 -24.57
N ASP A 241 10.90 -28.64 -25.89
CA ASP A 241 10.69 -29.77 -26.78
C ASP A 241 11.85 -30.73 -26.55
N GLU A 242 11.64 -31.86 -25.87
CA GLU A 242 12.40 -33.07 -26.20
C GLU A 242 11.71 -34.35 -25.74
N LYS A 243 11.76 -35.29 -26.67
CA LYS A 243 11.11 -36.60 -26.74
C LYS A 243 11.58 -37.55 -25.64
N GLU A 244 10.69 -38.49 -25.29
CA GLU A 244 11.02 -39.78 -24.68
C GLU A 244 12.22 -40.45 -25.36
N VAL A 245 13.27 -40.79 -24.60
CA VAL A 245 13.95 -42.10 -24.69
C VAL A 245 14.43 -42.50 -23.30
N ALA A 246 14.00 -43.68 -22.87
CA ALA A 246 14.41 -44.35 -21.65
C ALA A 246 15.92 -44.66 -21.62
N LYS A 247 16.55 -44.52 -20.44
CA LYS A 247 17.66 -45.37 -20.00
C LYS A 247 17.80 -45.32 -18.47
N THR A 248 17.61 -46.49 -17.88
CA THR A 248 17.88 -46.87 -16.49
C THR A 248 19.37 -46.79 -16.20
N GLU A 249 19.77 -46.18 -15.08
CA GLU A 249 21.05 -46.48 -14.41
C GLU A 249 20.98 -46.11 -12.92
N GLU A 250 21.77 -46.85 -12.13
CA GLU A 250 21.48 -47.31 -10.77
C GLU A 250 21.73 -46.31 -9.63
N LEU A 251 20.95 -46.47 -8.55
CA LEU A 251 21.16 -45.84 -7.25
C LEU A 251 22.40 -46.42 -6.53
N PRO A 252 23.29 -45.59 -5.95
CA PRO A 252 24.19 -46.03 -4.91
C PRO A 252 23.49 -46.08 -3.55
N LYS A 253 23.76 -47.16 -2.82
CA LYS A 253 23.14 -47.60 -1.57
C LYS A 253 24.06 -47.31 -0.38
N VAL A 254 23.46 -46.71 0.66
CA VAL A 254 23.73 -46.80 2.12
C VAL A 254 24.97 -46.13 2.73
N SER A 255 24.75 -45.29 3.75
CA SER A 255 25.31 -45.51 5.11
C SER A 255 24.31 -45.04 6.17
N LYS A 256 24.10 -45.89 7.18
CA LYS A 256 23.29 -45.67 8.37
C LYS A 256 23.83 -44.48 9.18
N ILE A 257 22.94 -43.69 9.76
CA ILE A 257 23.25 -42.93 10.98
C ILE A 257 22.28 -43.36 12.06
N GLU A 258 22.88 -43.59 13.22
CA GLU A 258 22.41 -44.36 14.35
C GLU A 258 21.33 -43.64 15.16
N VAL A 259 20.45 -44.46 15.74
CA VAL A 259 19.55 -44.10 16.82
C VAL A 259 20.39 -43.74 18.04
N ILE A 260 20.28 -42.50 18.54
CA ILE A 260 20.67 -42.15 19.91
C ILE A 260 19.38 -41.89 20.66
N ASP A 261 19.10 -42.80 21.58
CA ASP A 261 18.06 -42.69 22.59
C ASP A 261 18.66 -42.06 23.87
N SER A 262 17.77 -41.54 24.71
CA SER A 262 17.95 -41.10 26.10
C SER A 262 18.53 -39.70 26.41
N ASP A 263 17.65 -38.91 27.05
CA ASP A 263 17.91 -38.10 28.24
C ASP A 263 19.13 -37.16 28.26
N SER A 264 18.88 -35.88 27.99
CA SER A 264 19.60 -34.82 28.71
C SER A 264 18.63 -33.84 29.36
N VAL A 265 18.81 -33.69 30.66
CA VAL A 265 18.00 -33.00 31.69
C VAL A 265 17.95 -31.47 31.50
N THR A 266 18.35 -30.94 30.35
CA THR A 266 18.55 -29.50 30.12
C THR A 266 17.30 -28.76 29.64
N SER A 267 16.26 -29.47 29.21
CA SER A 267 15.05 -28.84 28.63
C SER A 267 13.90 -28.65 29.62
N LYS A 268 14.02 -29.13 30.87
CA LYS A 268 12.96 -28.99 31.90
C LYS A 268 13.14 -27.84 32.90
N ARG A 269 14.26 -27.10 32.87
CA ARG A 269 14.49 -25.92 33.74
C ARG A 269 14.19 -24.56 33.10
N ARG A 270 13.78 -24.51 31.83
CA ARG A 270 13.44 -23.24 31.13
C ARG A 270 11.97 -22.84 31.18
N LEU A 271 11.09 -23.70 31.70
CA LEU A 271 9.65 -23.44 31.78
C LEU A 271 9.15 -23.07 33.19
N GLU A 272 9.97 -23.21 34.25
CA GLU A 272 9.55 -22.90 35.63
C GLU A 272 9.98 -21.52 36.16
N ASN A 273 10.73 -20.73 35.37
CA ASN A 273 11.13 -19.36 35.76
C ASN A 273 10.34 -18.24 35.06
N PHE A 274 9.24 -18.57 34.37
CA PHE A 274 8.41 -17.56 33.69
C PHE A 274 7.21 -17.06 34.50
N GLU A 275 6.96 -17.58 35.71
CA GLU A 275 5.81 -17.17 36.55
C GLU A 275 6.18 -16.45 37.85
N LYS A 276 7.44 -16.06 38.05
CA LYS A 276 7.82 -15.24 39.22
C LYS A 276 8.80 -14.16 38.80
N ASP A 277 8.25 -13.07 38.26
CA ASP A 277 8.63 -11.69 38.63
C ASP A 277 7.75 -10.70 37.85
N ASN A 278 6.44 -10.72 38.15
CA ASN A 278 5.58 -9.58 37.87
C ASN A 278 5.86 -8.50 38.93
N LYS A 279 6.83 -7.62 38.65
CA LYS A 279 6.85 -6.27 39.20
C LYS A 279 6.98 -5.27 38.07
N VAL A 280 5.83 -4.74 37.67
CA VAL A 280 5.72 -3.54 36.86
C VAL A 280 6.43 -2.41 37.60
N VAL A 281 7.64 -2.07 37.17
CA VAL A 281 8.29 -0.82 37.54
C VAL A 281 7.80 0.21 36.54
N ILE A 282 6.85 1.04 36.96
CA ILE A 282 6.46 2.24 36.24
C ILE A 282 7.63 3.23 36.38
N TYR A 283 8.39 3.43 35.31
CA TYR A 283 9.31 4.56 35.26
C TYR A 283 8.50 5.83 35.00
N PRO A 284 8.70 6.91 35.77
CA PRO A 284 8.09 8.19 35.47
C PRO A 284 8.70 8.70 34.16
N SER A 285 7.88 8.80 33.10
CA SER A 285 8.28 9.52 31.90
C SER A 285 8.41 10.99 32.25
N GLU A 286 9.61 11.55 32.15
CA GLU A 286 9.76 12.99 32.04
C GLU A 286 8.99 13.43 30.80
N VAL A 287 7.99 14.29 31.01
CA VAL A 287 7.19 14.90 29.95
C VAL A 287 8.12 15.80 29.15
N ILE A 288 8.63 15.29 28.03
CA ILE A 288 9.32 16.13 27.06
C ILE A 288 8.25 16.96 26.35
N ASP A 289 8.28 18.26 26.63
CA ASP A 289 7.39 19.26 26.06
C ASP A 289 7.53 19.28 24.52
N GLY A 290 6.58 18.63 23.82
CA GLY A 290 6.58 18.42 22.37
C GLY A 290 6.58 19.73 21.56
N ASP A 291 6.29 20.84 22.21
CA ASP A 291 6.28 22.18 21.62
C ASP A 291 7.69 22.76 21.45
N ALA A 292 8.68 22.30 22.23
CA ALA A 292 10.08 22.70 22.11
C ALA A 292 10.82 21.94 20.99
N LEU A 293 10.46 20.67 20.76
CA LEU A 293 10.99 19.85 19.65
C LEU A 293 10.48 20.36 18.29
N SER A 294 9.19 20.70 18.21
CA SER A 294 8.56 21.21 16.98
C SER A 294 9.16 22.55 16.50
N ARG A 295 9.64 23.39 17.43
CA ARG A 295 10.30 24.66 17.08
C ARG A 295 11.76 24.52 16.63
N LYS A 296 12.44 23.42 16.98
CA LYS A 296 13.84 23.16 16.55
C LYS A 296 13.92 22.48 15.18
N LEU A 297 12.90 21.72 14.78
CA LEU A 297 12.87 20.94 13.52
C LEU A 297 12.50 21.78 12.27
N SER A 298 12.21 23.07 12.41
CA SER A 298 11.65 23.91 11.33
C SER A 298 12.69 24.51 10.35
N LYS A 299 13.98 24.15 10.43
CA LYS A 299 15.03 24.82 9.63
C LYS A 299 15.81 23.95 8.65
N ASN A 300 15.65 22.63 8.61
CA ASN A 300 16.49 21.76 7.78
C ASN A 300 15.70 20.94 6.75
N SER A 301 16.27 20.83 5.55
CA SER A 301 15.64 20.34 4.31
C SER A 301 15.97 18.86 4.00
N TYR A 302 15.70 17.95 4.95
CA TYR A 302 15.91 16.51 4.74
C TYR A 302 14.60 15.82 4.29
N ASN A 303 14.55 15.32 3.05
CA ASN A 303 13.53 14.40 2.54
C ASN A 303 13.96 12.92 2.77
N MET A 304 13.11 11.93 2.42
CA MET A 304 13.40 10.50 2.61
C MET A 304 14.70 10.04 1.93
N ASP A 305 15.00 10.54 0.73
CA ASP A 305 16.27 10.26 0.04
C ASP A 305 17.49 10.73 0.85
N ASN A 306 17.34 11.82 1.60
CA ASN A 306 18.42 12.32 2.46
C ASN A 306 18.59 11.49 3.74
N LEU A 307 17.54 10.84 4.25
CA LEU A 307 17.67 9.86 5.35
C LEU A 307 18.38 8.60 4.86
N GLU A 308 18.05 8.12 3.65
CA GLU A 308 18.75 6.98 3.04
C GLU A 308 20.22 7.25 2.87
N ASN A 309 20.54 8.39 2.26
CA ASN A 309 21.92 8.77 2.03
C ASN A 309 22.68 9.01 3.35
N ALA A 310 22.01 9.52 4.39
CA ALA A 310 22.63 9.69 5.72
C ALA A 310 22.98 8.35 6.38
N LEU A 311 22.07 7.38 6.33
CA LEU A 311 22.31 6.03 6.89
C LEU A 311 23.33 5.25 6.06
N LEU A 312 23.28 5.34 4.73
CA LEU A 312 24.30 4.76 3.85
C LEU A 312 25.68 5.33 4.13
N LYS A 313 25.81 6.66 4.19
CA LYS A 313 27.07 7.32 4.54
C LYS A 313 27.58 6.90 5.91
N LEU A 314 26.68 6.77 6.90
CA LEU A 314 27.04 6.27 8.23
C LEU A 314 27.57 4.84 8.18
N SER A 315 26.97 3.96 7.38
CA SER A 315 27.45 2.59 7.20
C SER A 315 28.83 2.54 6.54
N GLU A 316 29.11 3.44 5.59
CA GLU A 316 30.42 3.56 4.93
C GLU A 316 31.48 4.11 5.88
N GLU A 317 31.14 5.11 6.72
CA GLU A 317 32.03 5.61 7.78
C GLU A 317 32.43 4.49 8.75
N LEU A 318 31.45 3.71 9.23
CA LEU A 318 31.73 2.56 10.10
C LEU A 318 32.65 1.52 9.43
N ARG A 319 32.46 1.30 8.13
CA ARG A 319 33.30 0.38 7.34
C ARG A 319 34.72 0.90 7.21
N ASN A 320 34.90 2.19 6.93
CA ASN A 320 36.21 2.82 6.80
C ASN A 320 36.96 2.85 8.14
N ASP A 321 36.23 2.98 9.24
CA ASP A 321 36.77 2.98 10.60
C ASP A 321 36.99 1.55 11.16
N ASN A 322 36.79 0.51 10.34
CA ASN A 322 36.88 -0.92 10.72
C ASN A 322 36.07 -1.28 11.98
N LYS A 323 34.85 -0.74 12.09
CA LYS A 323 33.93 -0.99 13.19
C LYS A 323 33.24 -2.35 13.09
N SER A 324 32.48 -2.72 14.13
CA SER A 324 31.77 -4.00 14.19
C SER A 324 30.96 -4.29 12.93
N VAL A 325 31.16 -5.48 12.35
CA VAL A 325 30.42 -5.96 11.17
C VAL A 325 28.91 -5.99 11.44
N ALA A 326 28.51 -6.35 12.67
CA ALA A 326 27.11 -6.34 13.07
C ALA A 326 26.50 -4.92 13.02
N ALA A 327 27.26 -3.91 13.46
CA ALA A 327 26.81 -2.52 13.39
C ALA A 327 26.73 -2.02 11.95
N ILE A 328 27.71 -2.34 11.11
CA ILE A 328 27.71 -1.97 9.67
C ILE A 328 26.49 -2.58 8.96
N SER A 329 26.25 -3.88 9.16
CA SER A 329 25.12 -4.58 8.55
C SER A 329 23.77 -4.05 9.04
N ALA A 330 23.62 -3.78 10.34
CA ALA A 330 22.39 -3.24 10.90
C ALA A 330 22.07 -1.84 10.37
N VAL A 331 23.07 -0.94 10.29
CA VAL A 331 22.89 0.41 9.73
C VAL A 331 22.57 0.37 8.24
N PHE A 332 23.21 -0.51 7.47
CA PHE A 332 22.93 -0.69 6.05
C PHE A 332 21.52 -1.26 5.80
N LEU A 333 21.06 -2.21 6.62
CA LEU A 333 19.69 -2.74 6.52
C LEU A 333 18.66 -1.67 6.87
N LEU A 334 18.93 -0.85 7.89
CA LEU A 334 18.09 0.33 8.19
C LEU A 334 18.01 1.28 7.00
N SER A 335 19.11 1.50 6.27
CA SER A 335 19.07 2.37 5.08
C SER A 335 18.27 1.77 3.92
N LYS A 336 18.11 0.44 3.85
CA LYS A 336 17.33 -0.22 2.80
C LYS A 336 15.84 -0.34 3.15
N ASN A 337 15.50 -0.20 4.43
CA ASN A 337 14.16 -0.40 4.96
C ASN A 337 13.55 0.89 5.53
N ILE A 338 13.83 2.04 4.91
CA ILE A 338 13.41 3.35 5.46
C ILE A 338 11.91 3.57 5.42
N ASP A 339 11.25 2.95 4.44
CA ASP A 339 9.80 2.94 4.31
C ASP A 339 9.14 1.80 5.12
N SER A 340 9.91 1.04 5.93
CA SER A 340 9.36 -0.07 6.70
C SER A 340 8.35 0.42 7.73
N SER A 341 7.16 -0.18 7.69
CA SER A 341 6.12 -0.02 8.70
C SER A 341 6.32 -0.94 9.91
N ASP A 342 7.27 -1.87 9.86
CA ASP A 342 7.60 -2.77 10.97
C ASP A 342 8.51 -2.07 11.99
N LEU A 343 7.86 -1.49 13.00
CA LEU A 343 8.52 -0.82 14.12
C LEU A 343 9.36 -1.78 14.98
N MET A 344 8.95 -3.05 15.10
CA MET A 344 9.67 -4.02 15.94
C MET A 344 10.98 -4.44 15.27
N GLU A 345 10.95 -4.70 13.97
CA GLU A 345 12.16 -5.01 13.19
C GLU A 345 13.13 -3.81 13.19
N THR A 346 12.59 -2.60 13.00
CA THR A 346 13.39 -1.38 13.03
C THR A 346 14.05 -1.14 14.39
N GLN A 347 13.32 -1.32 15.49
CA GLN A 347 13.87 -1.22 16.84
C GLN A 347 14.92 -2.29 17.12
N LYS A 348 14.71 -3.51 16.64
CA LYS A 348 15.68 -4.60 16.78
C LYS A 348 17.01 -4.26 16.10
N LEU A 349 16.96 -3.77 14.86
CA LEU A 349 18.16 -3.36 14.12
C LEU A 349 18.88 -2.18 14.76
N LEU A 350 18.12 -1.19 15.26
CA LEU A 350 18.70 -0.05 16.00
C LEU A 350 19.39 -0.48 17.30
N ASN A 351 18.76 -1.35 18.07
CA ASN A 351 19.34 -1.89 19.30
C ASN A 351 20.56 -2.76 19.01
N GLU A 352 20.54 -3.55 17.94
CA GLU A 352 21.68 -4.35 17.48
C GLU A 352 22.86 -3.44 17.11
N ALA A 353 22.62 -2.39 16.33
CA ALA A 353 23.64 -1.41 15.94
C ALA A 353 24.26 -0.71 17.16
N VAL A 354 23.44 -0.20 18.09
CA VAL A 354 23.91 0.52 19.28
C VAL A 354 24.58 -0.41 20.30
N SER A 355 24.12 -1.65 20.44
CA SER A 355 24.76 -2.63 21.32
C SER A 355 26.14 -3.01 20.81
N ALA A 356 26.30 -3.09 19.49
CA ALA A 356 27.58 -3.38 18.84
C ALA A 356 28.53 -2.16 18.85
N GLU A 357 28.01 -0.94 18.66
CA GLU A 357 28.76 0.31 18.66
C GLU A 357 28.00 1.43 19.40
N PRO A 358 28.23 1.61 20.71
CA PRO A 358 27.46 2.56 21.54
C PRO A 358 27.52 4.02 21.07
N CYS A 359 28.58 4.44 20.38
CA CYS A 359 28.73 5.78 19.84
C CYS A 359 27.73 6.11 18.72
N LEU A 360 27.08 5.09 18.14
CA LEU A 360 26.01 5.27 17.15
C LEU A 360 24.76 5.91 17.74
N LYS A 361 24.57 5.81 19.05
CA LYS A 361 23.44 6.43 19.74
C LYS A 361 23.37 7.93 19.45
N ASP A 362 24.48 8.65 19.63
CA ASP A 362 24.53 10.09 19.37
C ASP A 362 24.41 10.42 17.88
N LYS A 363 25.04 9.63 17.00
CA LYS A 363 24.93 9.83 15.55
C LYS A 363 23.49 9.63 15.05
N PHE A 364 22.76 8.66 15.57
CA PHE A 364 21.34 8.48 15.26
C PHE A 364 20.49 9.63 15.77
N LYS A 365 20.79 10.15 16.97
CA LYS A 365 20.11 11.34 17.50
C LYS A 365 20.32 12.55 16.60
N ASP A 366 21.53 12.76 16.10
CA ASP A 366 21.83 13.85 15.17
C ASP A 366 21.05 13.70 13.87
N ILE A 367 20.95 12.48 13.33
CA ILE A 367 20.13 12.17 12.15
C ILE A 367 18.64 12.46 12.43
N ALA A 368 18.10 12.06 13.58
CA ALA A 368 16.72 12.31 13.95
C ALA A 368 16.43 13.81 14.16
N MET A 369 17.37 14.55 14.74
CA MET A 369 17.26 16.00 14.95
C MET A 369 17.45 16.81 13.66
N ALA A 370 18.18 16.28 12.69
CA ALA A 370 18.35 16.88 11.37
C ALA A 370 17.19 16.56 10.40
N SER A 371 16.37 15.55 10.74
CA SER A 371 15.25 15.09 9.93
C SER A 371 14.12 16.12 9.89
N SER A 372 13.48 16.27 8.73
CA SER A 372 12.29 17.13 8.61
C SER A 372 11.10 16.51 9.35
N ILE A 373 10.08 17.34 9.59
CA ILE A 373 8.81 16.90 10.21
C ILE A 373 8.15 15.75 9.41
N GLU A 374 8.37 15.70 8.09
CA GLU A 374 7.86 14.64 7.21
C GLU A 374 8.52 13.27 7.51
N VAL A 375 9.81 13.28 7.82
CA VAL A 375 10.61 12.08 8.13
C VAL A 375 10.49 11.67 9.61
N ALA A 376 10.14 12.61 10.50
CA ALA A 376 9.96 12.37 11.93
C ALA A 376 8.89 11.32 12.27
N ASN A 377 7.95 11.07 11.35
CA ASN A 377 6.88 10.09 11.52
C ASN A 377 7.22 8.67 11.02
N THR A 378 8.38 8.48 10.40
CA THR A 378 8.84 7.16 9.91
C THR A 378 9.14 6.20 11.05
N GLY A 379 9.08 4.89 10.76
CA GLY A 379 9.41 3.86 11.73
C GLY A 379 10.83 3.98 12.28
N ILE A 380 11.77 4.43 11.44
CA ILE A 380 13.17 4.64 11.80
C ILE A 380 13.33 5.80 12.79
N ILE A 381 12.76 6.98 12.52
CA ILE A 381 12.92 8.10 13.46
C ILE A 381 12.21 7.82 14.78
N LYS A 382 11.03 7.20 14.74
CA LYS A 382 10.34 6.74 15.96
C LYS A 382 11.17 5.70 16.73
N GLY A 383 11.79 4.77 16.02
CA GLY A 383 12.71 3.79 16.61
C GLY A 383 13.94 4.45 17.25
N ILE A 384 14.55 5.42 16.57
CA ILE A 384 15.71 6.17 17.09
C ILE A 384 15.33 6.94 18.35
N LEU A 385 14.18 7.64 18.33
CA LEU A 385 13.72 8.40 19.49
C LEU A 385 13.41 7.48 20.68
N ALA A 386 12.95 6.24 20.46
CA ALA A 386 12.71 5.27 21.53
C ALA A 386 13.99 4.71 22.18
N LEU A 387 15.18 4.99 21.64
CA LEU A 387 16.46 4.66 22.27
C LEU A 387 16.84 5.63 23.40
N PHE A 388 16.11 6.74 23.55
CA PHE A 388 16.32 7.82 24.51
C PHE A 388 15.08 7.99 25.38
#